data_AF-A0A7X3LJR5-F1
#
_entry.id   AF-A0A7X3LJR5-F1
#
_cell.length_a   1.000
_cell.length_b   1.000
_cell.length_c   1.000
_cell.angle_alpha   90.00
_cell.angle_beta   90.00
_cell.angle_gamma   90.00
#
_symmetry.space_group_name_H-M   'P 1'
#
loop_
_entity.id
_entity.type
_entity.pdbx_description
1 polymer ?
#
loop_
_entity_poly.entity_id
_entity_poly.type
_entity_poly.pdbx_seq_one_letter_code
_entity_poly.pdbx_strand_id
1 'polypeptide(L)'
;MKCEFIEYQLGAYAAGELPPESSLYIEKHLRTCPSCQAWLEEVREMARIWQQPGPELDVPDMTADIMDEIRQMPPLYKRQASRIKPRDSRKTMIAHFGLAACIAFCLFQFGVFEHLQTGITQATEIFSNSVDHILKEGKR
;
A
#
# COMPACT_ATOMS: atom_id res chain seq x y z
N MET A 1 -6.81 18.72 1.38
CA MET A 1 -6.93 17.25 1.50
C MET A 1 -8.28 16.83 0.95
N LYS A 2 -8.37 15.61 0.42
CA LYS A 2 -9.64 15.06 -0.08
C LYS A 2 -10.51 14.65 1.11
N CYS A 3 -11.79 15.00 1.09
CA CYS A 3 -12.74 14.68 2.16
C CYS A 3 -12.82 13.17 2.43
N GLU A 4 -12.77 12.35 1.37
CA GLU A 4 -12.78 10.88 1.46
C GLU A 4 -11.73 10.33 2.44
N PHE A 5 -10.51 10.88 2.41
CA PHE A 5 -9.44 10.45 3.31
C PHE A 5 -9.72 10.85 4.76
N ILE A 6 -10.30 12.04 4.97
CA ILE A 6 -10.65 12.52 6.30
C ILE A 6 -11.77 11.68 6.87
N GLU A 7 -12.87 11.49 6.12
CA GLU A 7 -14.02 10.68 6.52
C GLU A 7 -13.62 9.26 6.94
N TYR A 8 -12.71 8.63 6.21
CA TYR A 8 -12.16 7.32 6.56
C TYR A 8 -11.41 7.31 7.90
N GLN A 9 -10.71 8.39 8.23
CA GLN A 9 -9.90 8.52 9.45
C GLN A 9 -10.70 9.05 10.66
N LEU A 10 -11.91 9.57 10.45
CA LEU A 10 -12.70 10.20 11.52
C LEU A 10 -13.12 9.24 12.64
N GLY A 11 -13.27 7.94 12.34
CA GLY A 11 -13.51 6.91 13.37
C GLY A 11 -12.36 6.79 14.36
N ALA A 12 -11.14 6.58 13.84
CA ALA A 12 -9.93 6.49 14.66
C ALA A 12 -9.63 7.82 15.38
N TYR A 13 -9.92 8.96 14.74
CA TYR A 13 -9.82 10.28 15.37
C TYR A 13 -10.78 10.41 16.56
N ALA A 14 -12.06 10.03 16.39
CA ALA A 14 -13.07 10.11 17.45
C ALA A 14 -12.74 9.19 18.63
N ALA A 15 -12.10 8.04 18.37
CA ALA A 15 -11.62 7.11 19.40
C ALA A 15 -10.30 7.54 20.06
N GLY A 16 -9.61 8.58 19.55
CA GLY A 16 -8.31 9.01 20.07
C GLY A 16 -7.14 8.08 19.73
N GLU A 17 -7.30 7.25 18.69
CA GLU A 17 -6.32 6.23 18.30
C GLU A 17 -5.30 6.71 17.25
N LEU A 18 -5.45 7.95 16.78
CA LEU A 18 -4.53 8.52 15.80
C LEU A 18 -3.27 9.12 16.45
N PRO A 19 -2.10 8.98 15.81
CA PRO A 19 -0.89 9.72 16.20
C PRO A 19 -1.15 11.24 16.28
N PRO A 20 -0.44 11.98 17.15
CA PRO A 20 -0.64 13.42 17.32
C PRO A 20 -0.50 14.22 16.03
N GLU A 21 0.48 13.86 15.19
CA GLU A 21 0.71 14.51 13.89
C GLU A 21 -0.51 14.34 12.96
N SER A 22 -1.05 13.12 12.84
CA SER A 22 -2.24 12.81 12.04
C SER A 22 -3.48 13.53 12.54
N SER A 23 -3.66 13.63 13.85
CA SER A 23 -4.77 14.34 14.48
C SER A 23 -4.77 15.84 14.14
N LEU A 24 -3.60 16.49 14.17
CA LEU A 24 -3.46 17.91 13.79
C LEU A 24 -3.88 18.16 12.33
N TYR A 25 -3.56 17.23 11.42
CA TYR A 25 -3.99 17.34 10.02
C TYR A 25 -5.51 17.26 9.87
N ILE A 26 -6.16 16.38 10.61
CA ILE A 26 -7.62 16.26 10.63
C ILE A 26 -8.26 17.52 11.23
N GLU A 27 -7.76 18.01 12.36
CA GLU A 27 -8.26 19.24 12.99
C GLU A 27 -8.18 20.44 12.05
N LYS A 28 -7.06 20.59 11.33
CA LYS A 28 -6.89 21.66 10.34
C LYS A 28 -7.95 21.58 9.25
N HIS A 29 -8.27 20.38 8.78
CA HIS A 29 -9.30 20.18 7.77
C HIS A 29 -10.70 20.49 8.32
N LEU A 30 -11.02 19.95 9.49
CA LEU A 30 -12.31 20.16 10.17
C LEU A 30 -12.61 21.64 10.38
N ARG A 31 -11.62 22.49 10.67
CA ARG A 31 -11.83 23.95 10.79
C ARG A 31 -12.37 24.63 9.53
N THR A 32 -12.21 24.01 8.36
CA THR A 32 -12.51 24.62 7.06
C THR A 32 -13.59 23.87 6.27
N CYS A 33 -13.94 22.65 6.68
CA CYS A 33 -14.84 21.78 5.93
C CYS A 33 -16.09 21.42 6.74
N PRO A 34 -17.25 22.05 6.47
CA PRO A 34 -18.48 21.78 7.22
C PRO A 34 -19.04 20.38 6.97
N SER A 35 -18.81 19.76 5.80
CA SER A 35 -19.28 18.39 5.54
C SER A 35 -18.57 17.37 6.42
N CYS A 36 -17.25 17.49 6.57
CA CYS A 36 -16.49 16.60 7.46
C CYS A 36 -16.77 16.88 8.95
N GLN A 37 -17.16 18.10 9.32
CA GLN A 37 -17.67 18.37 10.67
C GLN A 37 -18.98 17.62 10.94
N ALA A 38 -19.94 17.66 9.99
CA ALA A 38 -21.19 16.93 10.11
C ALA A 38 -20.95 15.41 10.21
N TRP A 39 -20.06 14.87 9.38
CA TRP A 39 -19.67 13.46 9.45
C TRP A 39 -19.06 13.06 10.80
N LEU A 40 -18.21 13.92 11.38
CA LEU A 40 -17.65 13.68 12.71
C LEU A 40 -18.74 13.60 13.79
N GLU A 41 -19.78 14.43 13.71
CA GLU A 41 -20.90 14.33 14.65
C GLU A 41 -21.67 13.02 14.48
N GLU A 42 -21.89 12.54 13.25
CA GLU A 42 -22.49 11.22 13.01
C GLU A 42 -21.64 10.09 13.62
N VAL A 43 -20.33 10.11 13.40
CA VAL A 43 -19.39 9.14 13.98
C VAL A 43 -19.44 9.15 15.50
N ARG A 44 -19.52 10.34 16.13
CA ARG A 44 -19.62 10.49 17.59
C ARG A 44 -20.94 9.93 18.12
N GLU A 45 -22.04 10.18 17.44
CA GLU A 45 -23.35 9.66 17.85
C GLU A 45 -23.38 8.13 17.76
N MET A 46 -22.83 7.56 16.69
CA MET A 46 -22.67 6.10 16.57
C MET A 46 -21.82 5.54 17.72
N ALA A 47 -20.68 6.16 18.03
CA ALA A 47 -19.82 5.74 19.14
C ALA A 47 -20.57 5.80 20.49
N ARG A 48 -21.42 6.81 20.70
CA ARG A 48 -22.25 6.92 21.90
C ARG A 48 -23.21 5.75 22.04
N ILE A 49 -23.85 5.33 20.96
CA ILE A 49 -24.75 4.15 20.96
C ILE A 49 -23.98 2.90 21.36
N TRP A 50 -22.77 2.69 20.85
CA TRP A 50 -21.93 1.54 21.22
C TRP A 50 -21.43 1.57 22.66
N GLN A 51 -21.25 2.74 23.26
CA GLN A 51 -20.82 2.89 24.65
C GLN A 51 -21.95 2.72 25.65
N GLN A 52 -23.20 2.61 25.21
CA GLN A 52 -24.30 2.34 26.12
C GLN A 52 -24.10 0.95 26.71
N PRO A 53 -24.11 0.82 28.07
CA PRO A 53 -24.03 -0.49 28.68
C PRO A 53 -25.21 -1.31 28.17
N GLY A 54 -24.89 -2.45 27.56
CA GLY A 54 -25.89 -3.45 27.22
C GLY A 54 -26.61 -3.94 28.47
N PRO A 55 -27.72 -4.68 28.32
CA PRO A 55 -28.32 -5.39 29.45
C PRO A 55 -27.24 -6.23 30.14
N GLU A 56 -27.26 -6.27 31.46
CA GLU A 56 -26.38 -7.15 32.23
C GLU A 56 -26.79 -8.59 31.90
N LEU A 57 -26.01 -9.22 31.04
CA LEU A 57 -26.22 -10.60 30.63
C LEU A 57 -25.56 -11.51 31.66
N ASP A 58 -26.34 -12.42 32.23
CA ASP A 58 -25.81 -13.54 33.01
C ASP A 58 -25.12 -14.52 32.04
N VAL A 59 -23.89 -14.18 31.68
CA VAL A 59 -23.05 -15.01 30.82
C VAL A 59 -22.26 -15.99 31.68
N PRO A 60 -22.36 -17.31 31.45
CA PRO A 60 -21.55 -18.27 32.17
C PRO A 60 -20.06 -18.04 31.89
N ASP A 61 -19.21 -18.26 32.89
CA ASP A 61 -17.77 -18.17 32.71
C ASP A 61 -17.28 -19.35 31.85
N MET A 62 -17.11 -19.09 30.56
CA MET A 62 -16.62 -20.07 29.58
C MET A 62 -15.08 -20.10 29.50
N THR A 63 -14.38 -19.34 30.34
CA THR A 63 -12.91 -19.18 30.22
C THR A 63 -12.20 -20.52 30.35
N ALA A 64 -12.59 -21.34 31.33
CA ALA A 64 -11.99 -22.64 31.55
C ALA A 64 -12.19 -23.58 30.35
N ASP A 65 -13.43 -23.72 29.88
CA ASP A 65 -13.79 -24.60 28.77
C ASP A 65 -13.09 -24.20 27.46
N ILE A 66 -13.03 -22.91 27.15
CA ILE A 66 -12.34 -22.39 25.96
C ILE A 66 -10.84 -22.67 26.04
N MET A 67 -10.23 -22.43 27.20
CA MET A 67 -8.80 -22.65 27.37
C MET A 67 -8.42 -24.12 27.30
N ASP A 68 -9.29 -25.01 27.79
CA ASP A 68 -9.11 -26.46 27.66
C ASP A 68 -9.24 -26.93 26.21
N GLU A 69 -10.17 -26.37 25.43
CA GLU A 69 -10.30 -26.66 23.99
C GLU A 69 -9.07 -26.18 23.20
N ILE A 70 -8.58 -24.96 23.45
CA ILE A 70 -7.37 -24.41 22.78
C ILE A 70 -6.16 -25.31 23.01
N ARG A 71 -5.99 -25.84 24.23
CA ARG A 71 -4.88 -26.76 24.56
C ARG A 71 -4.95 -28.08 23.80
N GLN A 72 -6.16 -28.53 23.47
CA GLN A 72 -6.39 -29.78 22.74
C GLN A 72 -6.26 -29.60 21.22
N MET A 73 -6.28 -28.36 20.70
CA MET A 73 -6.15 -28.12 19.27
C MET A 73 -4.76 -28.51 18.74
N PRO A 74 -4.66 -29.24 17.62
CA PRO A 74 -3.39 -29.57 17.01
C PRO A 74 -2.69 -28.30 16.49
N PRO A 75 -1.34 -28.22 16.56
CA PRO A 75 -0.61 -27.05 16.11
C PRO A 75 -0.85 -26.78 14.62
N LEU A 76 -1.23 -25.54 14.29
CA LEU A 76 -1.59 -25.09 12.93
C LEU A 76 -0.50 -25.39 11.88
N TYR A 77 0.77 -25.48 12.29
CA TYR A 77 1.91 -25.78 11.43
C TYR A 77 1.82 -27.16 10.75
N LYS A 78 1.22 -28.17 11.40
CA LYS A 78 1.09 -29.52 10.79
C LYS A 78 0.06 -29.57 9.65
N ARG A 79 -0.86 -28.61 9.57
CA ARG A 79 -1.92 -28.56 8.55
C ARG A 79 -1.44 -27.98 7.21
N GLN A 80 -0.37 -27.18 7.20
CA GLN A 80 0.15 -26.54 5.97
C GLN A 80 1.29 -27.32 5.31
N ALA A 81 2.08 -28.08 6.07
CA ALA A 81 3.23 -28.82 5.54
C ALA A 81 2.87 -29.87 4.48
N SER A 82 1.62 -30.34 4.42
CA SER A 82 1.17 -31.32 3.41
C SER A 82 0.78 -30.71 2.06
N ARG A 83 0.62 -29.38 1.94
CA ARG A 83 0.19 -28.71 0.70
C ARG A 83 1.34 -28.17 -0.15
N ILE A 84 2.52 -27.99 0.41
CA ILE A 84 3.67 -27.45 -0.31
C ILE A 84 4.61 -28.61 -0.64
N LYS A 85 4.18 -29.46 -1.58
CA LYS A 85 5.15 -30.29 -2.30
C LYS A 85 5.91 -29.35 -3.23
N PRO A 86 7.22 -29.09 -3.05
CA PRO A 86 7.96 -28.25 -3.97
C PRO A 86 7.90 -28.92 -5.35
N ARG A 87 7.20 -28.26 -6.28
CA ARG A 87 7.17 -28.63 -7.69
C ARG A 87 8.59 -28.46 -8.21
N ASP A 88 9.17 -29.55 -8.72
CA ASP A 88 10.56 -29.70 -9.13
C ASP A 88 11.08 -28.47 -9.92
N SER A 89 11.78 -27.59 -9.20
CA SER A 89 12.18 -26.23 -9.61
C SER A 89 13.29 -26.20 -10.66
N ARG A 90 13.87 -27.36 -11.00
CA ARG A 90 14.98 -27.42 -11.96
C ARG A 90 14.52 -27.24 -13.40
N LYS A 91 13.33 -27.76 -13.76
CA LYS A 91 12.81 -27.64 -15.13
C LYS A 91 12.37 -26.21 -15.46
N THR A 92 11.78 -25.51 -14.49
CA THR A 92 11.40 -24.09 -14.64
C THR A 92 12.63 -23.20 -14.75
N MET A 93 13.66 -23.46 -13.92
CA MET A 93 14.92 -22.71 -13.98
C MET A 93 15.60 -22.82 -15.36
N ILE A 94 15.70 -24.03 -15.93
CA ILE A 94 16.28 -24.24 -17.27
C ILE A 94 15.47 -23.51 -18.35
N ALA A 95 14.14 -23.53 -18.26
CA ALA A 95 13.28 -22.82 -19.20
C ALA A 95 13.49 -21.29 -19.16
N HIS A 96 13.69 -20.71 -17.96
CA HIS A 96 13.98 -19.28 -17.82
C HIS A 96 15.34 -18.90 -18.42
N PHE A 97 16.38 -19.71 -18.21
CA PHE A 97 17.68 -19.45 -18.82
C PHE A 97 17.65 -19.55 -20.35
N GLY A 98 16.90 -20.51 -20.90
CA GLY A 98 16.68 -20.62 -22.33
C GLY A 98 15.99 -19.37 -22.91
N LEU A 99 14.92 -18.91 -22.27
CA LEU A 99 14.21 -17.70 -22.70
C LEU A 99 15.11 -16.45 -22.66
N ALA A 100 15.89 -16.28 -21.58
CA ALA A 100 16.80 -15.15 -21.43
C ALA A 100 17.88 -15.14 -22.54
N ALA A 101 18.45 -16.31 -22.87
CA ALA A 101 19.43 -16.43 -23.94
C ALA A 101 18.85 -16.07 -25.32
N CYS A 102 17.62 -16.51 -25.62
CA CYS A 102 16.95 -16.14 -26.87
C CYS A 102 16.69 -14.63 -26.96
N ILE A 103 16.21 -14.01 -25.90
CA ILE A 103 15.97 -12.56 -25.86
C ILE A 103 17.28 -11.80 -26.06
N ALA A 104 18.35 -12.17 -25.35
CA ALA A 104 19.65 -11.55 -25.49
C ALA A 104 20.21 -11.68 -26.91
N PHE A 105 20.07 -12.87 -27.52
CA PHE A 105 20.50 -13.10 -28.91
C PHE A 105 19.71 -12.24 -29.91
N CYS A 106 18.38 -12.14 -29.77
CA CYS A 106 17.56 -11.28 -30.61
C CYS A 106 17.98 -9.80 -30.46
N LEU A 107 18.12 -9.29 -29.24
CA LEU A 107 18.53 -7.91 -29.00
C LEU A 107 19.89 -7.59 -29.63
N PHE A 108 20.81 -8.56 -29.60
CA PHE A 108 22.12 -8.44 -30.24
C PHE A 108 22.03 -8.46 -31.77
N GLN A 109 21.30 -9.42 -32.35
CA GLN A 109 21.18 -9.58 -33.81
C GLN A 109 20.44 -8.42 -34.48
N PHE A 110 19.43 -7.84 -33.81
CA PHE A 110 18.67 -6.70 -34.31
C PHE A 110 19.38 -5.35 -34.11
N GLY A 111 20.62 -5.34 -33.59
CA GLY A 111 21.40 -4.12 -33.46
C GLY A 111 20.71 -3.03 -32.64
N VAL A 112 19.81 -3.41 -31.71
CA VAL A 112 19.00 -2.47 -30.91
C VAL A 112 19.89 -1.45 -30.17
N PHE A 113 21.12 -1.85 -29.84
CA PHE A 113 22.13 -0.99 -29.23
C PHE A 113 22.66 0.13 -30.14
N GLU A 114 22.72 -0.07 -31.47
CA GLU A 114 23.13 0.98 -32.42
C GLU A 114 22.04 2.06 -32.57
N HIS A 115 20.77 1.65 -32.60
CA HIS A 115 19.64 2.57 -32.58
C HIS A 115 19.52 3.35 -31.26
N LEU A 116 19.95 2.76 -30.14
CA LEU A 116 19.99 3.46 -28.85
C LEU A 116 21.10 4.51 -28.80
N GLN A 117 22.29 4.25 -29.36
CA GLN A 117 23.36 5.25 -29.41
C GLN A 117 22.97 6.48 -30.23
N THR A 118 22.41 6.26 -31.42
CA THR A 118 21.96 7.37 -32.29
C THR A 118 20.87 8.22 -31.62
N GLY A 119 19.91 7.57 -30.95
CA GLY A 119 18.85 8.25 -30.20
C GLY A 119 19.36 9.05 -28.99
N ILE A 120 20.31 8.52 -28.22
CA ILE A 120 20.91 9.25 -27.08
C ILE A 120 21.69 10.47 -27.59
N THR A 121 22.47 10.31 -28.66
CA THR A 121 23.31 11.39 -29.20
C THR A 121 22.45 12.58 -29.64
N GLN A 122 21.34 12.31 -30.34
CA GLN A 122 20.37 13.31 -30.79
C GLN A 122 19.66 14.00 -29.61
N ALA A 123 19.34 13.26 -28.54
CA ALA A 123 18.78 13.83 -27.33
C ALA A 123 19.75 14.80 -26.64
N THR A 124 21.03 14.44 -26.50
CA THR A 124 22.06 15.36 -25.93
C THR A 124 22.24 16.64 -26.76
N GLU A 125 22.16 16.54 -28.09
CA GLU A 125 22.28 17.70 -28.98
C GLU A 125 21.10 18.67 -28.84
N ILE A 126 19.88 18.16 -28.68
CA ILE A 126 18.68 18.96 -28.39
C ILE A 126 18.84 19.70 -27.06
N PHE A 127 19.31 19.01 -26.01
CA PHE A 127 19.54 19.64 -24.71
C PHE A 127 20.63 20.71 -24.76
N SER A 128 21.72 20.50 -25.50
CA SER A 128 22.78 21.50 -25.67
C SER A 128 22.26 22.77 -26.34
N ASN A 129 21.52 22.64 -27.45
CA ASN A 129 20.97 23.79 -28.18
C ASN A 129 19.89 24.53 -27.36
N SER A 130 19.11 23.82 -26.55
CA SER A 130 18.13 24.42 -25.65
C SER A 130 18.80 25.25 -24.55
N VAL A 131 19.93 24.80 -24.00
CA VAL A 131 20.68 25.53 -22.98
C VAL A 131 21.32 26.79 -23.57
N ASP A 132 21.87 26.71 -24.78
CA ASP A 132 22.43 27.87 -25.48
C ASP A 132 21.37 28.93 -25.79
N HIS A 133 20.15 28.54 -26.15
CA HIS A 133 19.04 29.46 -26.37
C HIS A 133 18.68 30.22 -25.08
N ILE A 134 18.56 29.52 -23.96
CA ILE A 134 18.22 30.10 -22.65
C ILE A 134 19.32 31.06 -22.17
N LEU A 135 20.59 30.70 -22.35
CA LEU A 135 21.73 31.55 -21.97
C LEU A 135 21.83 32.83 -22.83
N LYS A 136 21.35 32.78 -24.09
CA LYS A 136 21.36 33.93 -25.01
C LYS A 136 20.20 34.90 -24.75
N GLU A 137 19.04 34.40 -24.32
CA GLU A 137 17.89 35.23 -23.94
C GLU A 137 18.05 35.87 -22.55
N GLY A 138 18.72 35.20 -21.60
CA GLY A 138 18.99 35.74 -20.26
C GLY A 138 20.07 36.83 -20.18
N LYS A 139 20.66 37.24 -21.30
CA LYS A 139 21.76 38.22 -21.39
C LYS A 139 21.34 39.57 -22.00
N ARG A 140 20.03 39.83 -22.12
CA ARG A 140 19.45 41.12 -22.53
C ARG A 140 18.82 41.85 -21.35
#